data_AF-A0A544SWM6-F1
#
_entry.id   AF-A0A544SWM6-F1
#
_cell.length_a   1.000
_cell.length_b   1.000
_cell.length_c   1.000
_cell.angle_alpha   90.00
_cell.angle_beta   90.00
_cell.angle_gamma   90.00
#
_symmetry.space_group_name_H-M   'P 1'
#
loop_
_entity.id
_entity.type
_entity.pdbx_description
1 polymer ?
#
loop_
_entity_poly.entity_id
_entity_poly.type
_entity_poly.pdbx_seq_one_letter_code
_entity_poly.pdbx_strand_id
1 'polypeptide(L)' 'MKLISTLLGFLIIFVGLLFLSTTILNEPNKNVMVKILGIIVLFCGIFVLKIIADFGKQKPS' A
#
# COMPACT_ATOMS: atom_id res chain seq x y z
N MET A 1 19.20 0.01 -5.65
CA MET A 1 18.32 -0.09 -4.47
C MET A 1 17.05 0.75 -4.59
N LYS A 2 17.09 2.05 -4.95
CA LYS A 2 15.87 2.89 -5.11
C LYS A 2 14.77 2.26 -5.97
N LEU A 3 15.11 1.72 -7.15
CA LEU A 3 14.14 1.08 -8.06
C LEU A 3 13.41 -0.11 -7.42
N ILE A 4 14.13 -0.98 -6.72
CA ILE A 4 13.58 -2.17 -6.03
C ILE A 4 12.66 -1.73 -4.89
N SER A 5 13.06 -0.73 -4.10
CA SER A 5 12.22 -0.19 -3.03
C SER A 5 10.95 0.46 -3.57
N THR A 6 11.03 1.20 -4.68
CA THR A 6 9.85 1.77 -5.36
C THR A 6 8.93 0.67 -5.86
N LEU A 7 9.47 -0.39 -6.46
CA LEU A 7 8.72 -1.57 -6.91
C LEU A 7 8.01 -2.27 -5.75
N LEU A 8 8.68 -2.39 -4.59
CA LEU A 8 8.08 -2.93 -3.37
C LEU A 8 6.94 -2.04 -2.87
N GLY A 9 7.10 -0.72 -2.87
CA GLY A 9 6.03 0.21 -2.51
C GLY A 9 4.80 0.09 -3.42
N PHE A 10 5.02 -0.02 -4.73
CA PHE A 10 3.95 -0.29 -5.70
C PHE A 10 3.27 -1.65 -5.48
N LEU A 11 4.04 -2.69 -5.15
CA LEU A 11 3.50 -4.01 -4.82
C LEU A 11 2.55 -3.94 -3.61
N ILE A 12 2.95 -3.22 -2.56
CA ILE A 12 2.13 -3.05 -1.35
C ILE A 12 0.83 -2.31 -1.68
N ILE A 13 0.90 -1.23 -2.48
CA ILE A 13 -0.29 -0.51 -2.96
C ILE A 13 -1.21 -1.44 -3.75
N PHE A 14 -0.65 -2.25 -4.66
CA PHE A 14 -1.40 -3.20 -5.47
C PHE A 14 -2.14 -4.24 -4.61
N VAL A 15 -1.49 -4.78 -3.58
CA VAL A 15 -2.11 -5.70 -2.62
C VAL A 15 -3.25 -5.03 -1.86
N GLY A 16 -3.08 -3.79 -1.39
CA GLY A 16 -4.15 -3.04 -0.72
C GLY A 16 -5.38 -2.80 -1.62
N LEU A 17 -5.14 -2.53 -2.91
CA LEU A 17 -6.20 -2.43 -3.93
C LEU A 17 -6.95 -3.76 -4.15
N LEU A 18 -6.26 -4.90 -4.13
CA LEU A 18 -6.92 -6.21 -4.23
C LEU A 18 -7.86 -6.46 -3.05
N PHE A 19 -7.46 -6.11 -1.84
CA PHE A 19 -8.34 -6.21 -0.66
C PHE A 19 -9.56 -5.29 -0.77
N LEU A 20 -9.41 -4.10 -1.33
CA LEU A 20 -10.55 -3.20 -1.60
C LEU A 20 -11.51 -3.74 -2.66
N SER A 21 -10.96 -4.41 -3.70
CA SER A 21 -11.73 -5.00 -4.81
C SER A 21 -12.40 -6.32 -4.42
N THR A 22 -11.87 -7.01 -3.41
CA THR A 22 -12.46 -8.25 -2.90
C THR A 22 -13.85 -7.98 -2.35
N THR A 23 -14.80 -8.82 -2.77
CA THR A 23 -16.17 -8.81 -2.27
C THR A 23 -16.52 -10.19 -1.73
N ILE A 24 -16.75 -10.29 -0.42
CA ILE A 24 -17.18 -11.55 0.22
C ILE A 24 -18.71 -11.59 0.19
N LEU A 25 -19.25 -12.53 -0.59
CA LEU A 25 -20.70 -12.72 -0.72
C LEU A 25 -21.27 -13.24 0.62
N ASN A 26 -22.46 -12.76 0.98
CA ASN A 26 -23.21 -13.15 2.20
C ASN A 26 -22.54 -12.85 3.55
N GLU A 27 -21.42 -12.13 3.59
CA GLU A 27 -20.75 -11.73 4.85
C GLU A 27 -20.37 -10.24 4.85
N PRO A 28 -21.34 -9.32 5.01
CA PRO A 28 -21.10 -7.87 4.88
C PRO A 28 -20.11 -7.33 5.93
N ASN A 29 -20.17 -7.84 7.17
CA ASN A 29 -19.25 -7.40 8.23
C ASN A 29 -17.79 -7.74 7.92
N LYS A 30 -17.54 -8.95 7.43
CA LYS A 30 -16.20 -9.37 7.00
C LYS A 30 -15.75 -8.61 5.76
N ASN A 31 -16.65 -8.33 4.83
CA ASN A 31 -16.37 -7.50 3.66
C ASN A 31 -15.89 -6.09 4.04
N VAL A 32 -16.56 -5.45 5.02
CA VAL A 32 -16.13 -4.15 5.56
C VAL A 32 -14.77 -4.25 6.24
N MET A 33 -14.55 -5.28 7.05
CA MET A 33 -13.27 -5.48 7.74
C MET A 33 -12.09 -5.68 6.77
N VAL A 34 -12.30 -6.44 5.70
CA VAL A 34 -11.30 -6.64 4.63
C VAL A 34 -11.01 -5.33 3.90
N LYS A 35 -12.03 -4.50 3.65
CA LYS A 35 -11.83 -3.18 3.05
C LYS A 35 -11.05 -2.24 3.96
N ILE A 36 -11.33 -2.23 5.27
CA ILE A 36 -10.56 -1.46 6.25
C ILE A 36 -9.09 -1.90 6.26
N LEU A 37 -8.83 -3.21 6.26
CA LEU A 37 -7.49 -3.77 6.12
C LEU A 37 -6.81 -3.31 4.82
N GLY A 38 -7.52 -3.36 3.69
CA GLY A 38 -7.02 -2.88 2.39
C GLY A 38 -6.61 -1.39 2.42
N ILE A 39 -7.40 -0.54 3.10
CA ILE A 39 -7.09 0.88 3.29
C ILE A 39 -5.81 1.06 4.11
N ILE A 40 -5.65 0.32 5.22
CA ILE A 40 -4.44 0.38 6.05
C ILE A 40 -3.20 -0.02 5.24
N VAL A 41 -3.30 -1.10 4.46
CA VAL A 41 -2.21 -1.57 3.58
C VAL A 41 -1.86 -0.52 2.52
N LEU A 42 -2.86 0.14 1.93
CA LEU A 42 -2.64 1.23 0.98
C LEU A 42 -1.88 2.40 1.62
N PHE A 43 -2.27 2.84 2.82
CA PHE A 43 -1.55 3.90 3.53
C PHE A 43 -0.10 3.50 3.84
N CYS A 44 0.15 2.26 4.25
CA CYS A 44 1.51 1.75 4.41
C CYS A 44 2.32 1.80 3.11
N GLY A 45 1.74 1.37 1.98
CA GLY A 45 2.42 1.43 0.67
C GLY A 45 2.77 2.86 0.26
N ILE A 46 1.83 3.81 0.43
CA ILE A 46 2.05 5.24 0.16
C ILE A 46 3.14 5.80 1.10
N PHE A 47 3.11 5.43 2.38
CA PHE A 47 4.10 5.89 3.36
C PHE A 47 5.51 5.39 3.02
N VAL A 48 5.64 4.12 2.62
CA VAL A 48 6.90 3.54 2.13
C VAL A 48 7.40 4.28 0.89
N LEU A 49 6.52 4.54 -0.08
CA LEU A 49 6.87 5.33 -1.28
C LEU A 49 7.31 6.76 -0.93
N LYS A 50 6.64 7.40 0.03
CA LYS A 50 7.00 8.75 0.51
C LYS A 50 8.39 8.76 1.16
N ILE A 51 8.69 7.80 2.03
CA ILE A 51 10.02 7.65 2.64
C ILE A 51 11.08 7.49 1.54
N ILE A 52 10.85 6.62 0.56
CA ILE A 52 11.81 6.38 -0.54
C ILE A 52 12.01 7.66 -1.37
N ALA A 53 10.93 8.41 -1.63
CA ALA A 53 10.97 9.67 -2.36
C ALA A 53 11.72 10.77 -1.59
N ASP A 54 11.55 10.85 -0.27
CA ASP A 54 12.25 11.82 0.58
C ASP A 54 13.73 11.45 0.79
N PHE A 55 14.07 10.15 0.88
CA PHE A 55 15.46 9.65 0.71
C PHE A 55 16.02 9.96 -0.70
N GLY A 56 15.14 10.19 -1.67
CA GLY A 56 15.45 10.69 -3.00
C GLY A 56 16.00 12.12 -3.01
N LYS A 57 15.43 12.98 -2.16
CA LYS A 57 15.72 14.41 -2.04
C LYS A 57 16.93 14.73 -1.17
N GLN A 58 17.43 13.77 -0.40
CA GLN A 58 18.72 13.92 0.30
C GLN A 58 19.88 13.79 -0.71
N LYS A 59 20.35 14.93 -1.22
CA LYS A 59 21.65 15.10 -1.89
C LYS A 59 22.13 16.53 -1.66
N PRO A 60 23.44 16.78 -1.63
CA PRO A 60 24.53 16.16 -0.88
C PRO A 60 25.08 17.14 0.19
N SER A 61 25.90 16.68 1.15
CA SER A 61 26.80 17.58 1.88
C SER A 61 27.98 17.99 1.00
#